data_AF-A0A5C9AGX3-F1
#
_entry.id   AF-A0A5C9AGX3-F1
#
_cell.length_a   1.000
_cell.length_b   1.000
_cell.length_c   1.000
_cell.angle_alpha   90.00
_cell.angle_beta   90.00
_cell.angle_gamma   90.00
#
_symmetry.space_group_name_H-M   'P 1'
#
loop_
_entity.id
_entity.type
_entity.pdbx_description
1 polymer ?
#
loop_
_entity_poly.entity_id
_entity_poly.type
_entity_poly.pdbx_seq_one_letter_code
_entity_poly.pdbx_strand_id
1 'polypeptide(L)'
;MVNNMTDLTAQEPAWQTRDHLDDPVIGELRNRFGPDAFTVQATRTGVPVVWIKREQLLEVGDFLKKLPKPYVMLFDLHGMDERLR
;
A
#
# COMPACT_ATOMS: atom_id res chain seq x y z
N MET A 1 -25.14 -25.32 26.09
CA MET A 1 -24.04 -24.36 26.29
C MET A 1 -22.89 -24.83 25.41
N VAL A 2 -22.61 -24.12 24.32
CA VAL A 2 -21.44 -24.40 23.47
C VAL A 2 -20.61 -23.14 23.51
N ASN A 3 -19.48 -23.20 24.21
CA ASN A 3 -18.55 -22.09 24.29
C ASN A 3 -17.77 -22.04 22.98
N ASN A 4 -18.14 -21.12 22.08
CA ASN A 4 -17.25 -20.68 21.01
C ASN A 4 -16.19 -19.78 21.64
N MET A 5 -15.13 -20.41 22.14
CA MET A 5 -13.89 -19.73 22.47
C MET A 5 -13.23 -19.34 21.14
N THR A 6 -13.59 -18.17 20.64
CA THR A 6 -13.03 -17.62 19.41
C THR A 6 -11.54 -17.39 19.62
N ASP A 7 -10.79 -17.99 18.71
CA ASP A 7 -9.35 -18.11 18.61
C ASP A 7 -8.58 -16.83 19.01
N LEU A 8 -7.69 -16.95 19.99
CA LEU A 8 -6.77 -15.91 20.40
C LEU A 8 -5.63 -15.85 19.36
N THR A 9 -5.73 -14.89 18.44
CA THR A 9 -4.59 -14.30 17.71
C THR A 9 -3.57 -15.32 17.16
N ALA A 10 -3.93 -16.04 16.11
CA ALA A 10 -2.94 -16.54 15.17
C ALA A 10 -2.32 -15.32 14.46
N GLN A 11 -1.22 -14.81 14.98
CA GLN A 11 -0.46 -13.75 14.33
C GLN A 11 0.10 -14.32 13.03
N GLU A 12 -0.51 -13.93 11.90
CA GLU A 12 -0.08 -14.37 10.59
C GLU A 12 1.44 -14.18 10.42
N PRO A 13 2.13 -15.20 9.88
CA PRO A 13 3.58 -15.16 9.77
C PRO A 13 4.04 -13.95 8.95
N ALA A 14 5.13 -13.30 9.39
CA ALA A 14 5.66 -12.09 8.75
C ALA A 14 6.08 -12.28 7.27
N TRP A 15 6.17 -13.51 6.78
CA TRP A 15 6.54 -13.86 5.40
C TRP A 15 5.35 -14.13 4.48
N GLN A 16 4.11 -13.98 4.97
CA GLN A 16 2.92 -14.11 4.13
C GLN A 16 2.85 -12.93 3.17
N THR A 17 2.62 -13.22 1.89
CA THR A 17 2.40 -12.17 0.90
C THR A 17 1.05 -11.50 1.20
N ARG A 18 1.06 -10.19 1.44
CA ARG A 18 -0.16 -9.39 1.73
C ARG A 18 -0.43 -8.43 0.60
N ASP A 19 -1.70 -8.27 0.26
CA ASP A 19 -2.16 -7.32 -0.76
C ASP A 19 -2.42 -5.91 -0.19
N HIS A 20 -2.41 -5.73 1.13
CA HIS A 20 -2.58 -4.45 1.82
C HIS A 20 -3.85 -3.67 1.43
N LEU A 21 -4.90 -4.35 0.94
CA LEU A 21 -6.11 -3.68 0.43
C LEU A 21 -6.88 -2.90 1.52
N ASP A 22 -6.76 -3.33 2.77
CA ASP A 22 -7.40 -2.71 3.93
C ASP A 22 -6.53 -1.61 4.58
N ASP A 23 -5.34 -1.33 4.06
CA ASP A 23 -4.52 -0.24 4.59
C ASP A 23 -5.22 1.11 4.36
N PRO A 24 -5.36 1.97 5.40
CA PRO A 24 -6.08 3.24 5.27
C PRO A 24 -5.60 4.12 4.11
N VAL A 25 -4.30 4.13 3.80
CA VAL A 25 -3.78 4.97 2.70
C VAL A 25 -4.29 4.50 1.34
N ILE A 26 -4.55 3.20 1.16
CA ILE A 26 -5.13 2.65 -0.06
C ILE A 26 -6.56 3.14 -0.26
N GLY A 27 -7.34 3.23 0.82
CA GLY A 27 -8.67 3.85 0.82
C GLY A 27 -8.63 5.32 0.42
N GLU A 28 -7.74 6.11 1.03
CA GLU A 28 -7.54 7.53 0.71
C GLU A 28 -7.16 7.76 -0.77
N LEU A 29 -6.24 6.93 -1.29
CA LEU A 29 -5.83 6.99 -2.69
C LEU A 29 -6.99 6.65 -3.64
N ARG A 30 -7.78 5.61 -3.35
CA ARG A 30 -8.98 5.25 -4.15
C ARG A 30 -10.03 6.36 -4.14
N ASN A 31 -10.27 6.96 -2.99
CA ASN A 31 -11.24 8.05 -2.84
C ASN A 31 -10.81 9.29 -3.65
N ARG A 32 -9.52 9.59 -3.71
CA ARG A 32 -9.00 10.75 -4.41
C ARG A 32 -8.84 10.55 -5.92
N PHE A 33 -8.30 9.42 -6.34
CA PHE A 33 -7.86 9.19 -7.72
C PHE A 33 -8.77 8.23 -8.51
N GLY A 34 -9.68 7.54 -7.84
CA GLY A 34 -10.54 6.50 -8.40
C GLY A 34 -9.97 5.09 -8.24
N PRO A 35 -10.82 4.04 -8.33
CA PRO A 35 -10.42 2.65 -8.07
C PRO A 35 -9.42 2.09 -9.09
N ASP A 36 -9.40 2.61 -10.32
CA ASP A 36 -8.54 2.15 -11.41
C ASP A 36 -7.28 3.01 -11.61
N ALA A 37 -7.01 3.93 -10.68
CA ALA A 37 -5.85 4.83 -10.79
C ALA A 37 -4.51 4.13 -10.53
N PHE A 38 -4.53 3.01 -9.80
CA PHE A 38 -3.34 2.27 -9.41
C PHE A 38 -3.66 0.81 -9.18
N THR A 39 -2.63 -0.04 -9.20
CA THR A 39 -2.73 -1.43 -8.76
C THR A 39 -1.92 -1.63 -7.50
N VAL A 40 -2.46 -2.43 -6.56
CA VAL A 40 -1.70 -2.80 -5.36
C VAL A 40 -0.92 -4.07 -5.66
N GLN A 41 0.37 -4.03 -5.39
CA GLN A 41 1.23 -5.19 -5.52
C GLN A 41 1.27 -5.95 -4.19
N ALA A 42 0.96 -7.24 -4.25
CA ALA A 42 1.12 -8.09 -3.10
C ALA A 42 2.61 -8.32 -2.82
N THR A 43 3.06 -8.03 -1.60
CA THR A 43 4.48 -8.11 -1.21
C THR A 43 4.65 -8.84 0.12
N ARG A 44 5.88 -9.23 0.44
CA ARG A 44 6.29 -9.78 1.74
C ARG A 44 7.03 -8.77 2.61
N THR A 45 7.04 -7.49 2.22
CA THR A 45 7.80 -6.44 2.90
C THR A 45 7.07 -5.91 4.13
N GLY A 46 5.79 -6.23 4.30
CA GLY A 46 4.94 -5.71 5.36
C GLY A 46 4.52 -4.25 5.17
N VAL A 47 4.75 -3.68 3.98
CA VAL A 47 4.33 -2.32 3.61
C VAL A 47 3.57 -2.32 2.28
N PRO A 48 2.55 -1.46 2.11
CA PRO A 48 1.83 -1.34 0.84
C PRO A 48 2.75 -0.89 -0.30
N VAL A 49 2.61 -1.52 -1.47
CA VAL A 49 3.29 -1.11 -2.71
C VAL A 49 2.24 -0.89 -3.78
N VAL A 50 2.25 0.29 -4.41
CA VAL A 50 1.30 0.66 -5.47
C VAL A 50 2.01 1.01 -6.76
N TRP A 51 1.49 0.53 -7.88
CA TRP A 51 1.88 0.94 -9.22
C TRP A 51 0.93 2.02 -9.70
N ILE A 52 1.47 3.18 -10.04
CA ILE A 52 0.70 4.33 -10.54
C ILE A 52 1.11 4.64 -11.98
N LYS A 53 0.26 5.38 -12.71
CA LYS A 53 0.66 5.95 -13.99
C LYS A 53 1.71 7.03 -13.77
N ARG A 54 2.68 7.13 -14.69
CA ARG A 54 3.78 8.10 -14.61
C ARG A 54 3.25 9.54 -14.48
N GLU A 55 2.18 9.86 -15.19
CA GLU A 55 1.55 11.18 -15.22
C GLU A 55 0.94 11.57 -13.86
N GLN A 56 0.66 10.60 -12.99
CA GLN A 56 0.07 10.83 -11.67
C GLN A 56 1.11 10.98 -10.55
N LEU A 57 2.40 10.70 -10.82
CA LEU A 57 3.44 10.63 -9.79
C LEU A 57 3.52 11.86 -8.89
N LEU A 58 3.54 13.06 -9.49
CA LEU A 58 3.62 14.31 -8.72
C LEU A 58 2.34 14.59 -7.94
N GLU A 59 1.17 14.32 -8.52
CA GLU A 59 -0.10 14.55 -7.84
C GLU A 59 -0.29 13.60 -6.66
N VAL A 60 0.07 12.32 -6.81
CA VAL A 60 0.07 11.34 -5.72
C VAL A 60 1.03 11.76 -4.61
N GLY A 61 2.27 12.16 -4.95
CA GLY A 61 3.23 12.65 -3.98
C GLY A 61 2.73 13.87 -3.20
N ASP A 62 2.14 14.84 -3.88
CA ASP A 62 1.55 16.03 -3.25
C ASP A 62 0.35 15.69 -2.37
N PHE A 63 -0.47 14.72 -2.76
CA PHE A 63 -1.59 14.24 -1.97
C PHE A 63 -1.11 13.58 -0.66
N LEU A 64 -0.14 12.66 -0.74
CA LEU A 64 0.41 11.97 0.43
C LEU A 64 1.02 12.93 1.46
N LYS A 65 1.65 14.02 0.98
CA LYS A 65 2.21 15.08 1.84
C LYS A 65 1.15 15.93 2.56
N LYS A 66 -0.11 15.90 2.11
CA LYS A 66 -1.22 16.71 2.64
C LYS A 66 -2.23 15.91 3.46
N LEU A 67 -2.05 14.59 3.58
CA LEU A 67 -2.89 13.74 4.43
C LEU A 67 -2.80 14.16 5.92
N PRO A 68 -3.83 13.85 6.73
CA PRO A 68 -3.80 14.17 8.18
C PRO A 68 -2.60 13.59 8.93
N LYS A 69 -2.08 12.43 8.47
CA LYS A 69 -0.79 11.86 8.86
C LYS A 69 0.14 11.90 7.63
N PRO A 70 0.83 13.03 7.40
CA PRO A 70 1.48 13.28 6.13
C PRO A 70 2.78 12.49 5.96
N TYR A 71 3.05 12.05 4.73
CA TYR A 71 4.31 11.44 4.33
C TYR A 71 5.33 12.55 4.00
N VAL A 72 6.00 13.09 5.01
CA VAL A 72 6.87 14.28 4.89
C VAL A 72 8.32 13.97 4.52
N MET A 73 8.72 12.69 4.54
CA MET A 73 10.08 12.24 4.24
C MET A 73 10.05 11.29 3.03
N LEU A 74 10.87 11.61 2.02
CA LEU A 74 11.23 10.67 0.98
C LEU A 74 12.41 9.84 1.50
N PHE A 75 12.18 8.56 1.80
CA PHE A 75 13.22 7.69 2.36
C PHE A 75 14.31 7.37 1.33
N ASP A 76 13.89 7.02 0.11
CA ASP A 76 14.76 6.70 -1.01
C ASP A 76 14.04 6.95 -2.35
N LEU A 77 14.82 7.13 -3.42
CA LEU A 77 14.34 7.19 -4.80
C LEU A 77 15.30 6.43 -5.70
N HIS A 78 14.83 5.32 -6.25
CA HIS A 78 15.60 4.49 -7.17
C HIS A 78 14.85 4.28 -8.49
N GLY A 79 15.61 4.00 -9.54
CA GLY A 79 15.11 3.54 -10.83
C GLY A 79 15.77 2.23 -11.20
N MET A 80 15.04 1.36 -11.89
CA MET A 80 15.57 0.09 -12.41
C MET A 80 15.53 0.13 -13.93
N ASP A 81 16.64 -0.19 -14.58
CA ASP A 81 16.68 -0.40 -16.03
C ASP A 81 16.21 -1.83 -16.33
N GLU A 82 15.06 -1.95 -17.01
CA GLU A 82 14.46 -3.24 -17.35
C GLU A 82 14.82 -3.73 -18.76
N ARG A 83 15.70 -3.05 -19.50
CA ARG A 83 16.04 -3.42 -20.90
C ARG A 83 16.60 -4.83 -21.10
N LEU A 84 17.11 -5.45 -20.03
CA LEU A 84 17.72 -6.79 -20.05
C LEU A 84 16.83 -7.85 -19.36
N ARG A 85 15.58 -7.52 -19.04
CA ARG A 85 14.58 -8.49 -18.55
C ARG A 85 13.82 -9.14 -19.69
#